data_AF-A0A2W4LS60-F1
#
_entry.id   AF-A0A2W4LS60-F1
#
_cell.length_a   1.000
_cell.length_b   1.000
_cell.length_c   1.000
_cell.angle_alpha   90.00
_cell.angle_beta   90.00
_cell.angle_gamma   90.00
#
_symmetry.space_group_name_H-M   'P 1'
#
loop_
_entity.id
_entity.type
_entity.pdbx_description
1 polymer ?
#
loop_
_entity_poly.entity_id
_entity_poly.type
_entity_poly.pdbx_seq_one_letter_code
_entity_poly.pdbx_strand_id
1 'polypeptide(L)'
;IAGPNAVVLGDAKALWPVPTFGPKVVAMLHENPLVADERERLRDTRAFFSSRTRDAERLQMLDRYRVTHVLVRRNQERVVRPLLSRRATRHALPGGYALYALSRS
;
A
#
# COMPACT_ATOMS: atom_id res chain seq x y z
N ILE A 1 14.59 3.16 -1.00
CA ILE A 1 14.09 2.72 0.33
C ILE A 1 13.14 3.79 0.85
N ALA A 2 12.06 3.40 1.55
CA ALA A 2 11.03 4.34 2.04
C ALA A 2 11.60 5.31 3.10
N GLY A 3 11.48 6.61 2.83
CA GLY A 3 11.94 7.68 3.72
C GLY A 3 10.86 8.17 4.71
N PRO A 4 11.16 9.20 5.52
CA PRO A 4 10.28 9.70 6.58
C PRO A 4 8.95 10.29 6.08
N ASN A 5 8.87 10.69 4.80
CA ASN A 5 7.65 11.21 4.19
C ASN A 5 6.90 10.15 3.37
N ALA A 6 7.28 8.87 3.50
CA ALA A 6 6.60 7.80 2.78
C ALA A 6 5.16 7.63 3.28
N VAL A 7 4.25 7.37 2.34
CA VAL A 7 2.86 6.96 2.60
C VAL A 7 2.72 5.59 1.98
N VAL A 8 2.57 4.58 2.83
CA VAL A 8 2.69 3.17 2.49
C VAL A 8 1.30 2.53 2.48
N LEU A 9 0.90 2.04 1.32
CA LEU A 9 -0.26 1.16 1.17
C LEU A 9 0.20 -0.29 1.23
N GLY A 10 -0.56 -1.14 1.91
CA GLY A 10 -0.20 -2.53 2.12
C GLY A 10 -1.24 -3.21 3.00
N ASP A 11 -1.25 -4.53 3.02
CA ASP A 11 -2.11 -5.27 3.94
C ASP A 11 -1.85 -4.84 5.39
N ALA A 12 -2.91 -4.59 6.16
CA ALA A 12 -2.78 -4.05 7.52
C ALA A 12 -1.90 -4.92 8.44
N LYS A 13 -1.90 -6.25 8.29
CA LYS A 13 -0.98 -7.14 9.04
C LYS A 13 0.46 -7.00 8.57
N ALA A 14 0.68 -6.83 7.27
CA ALA A 14 2.01 -6.60 6.70
C ALA A 14 2.58 -5.22 7.09
N LEU A 15 1.71 -4.24 7.36
CA LEU A 15 2.09 -2.90 7.78
C LEU A 15 2.30 -2.76 9.28
N TRP A 16 1.84 -3.71 10.10
CA TRP A 16 2.03 -3.68 11.55
C TRP A 16 3.48 -3.43 12.03
N PRO A 17 4.53 -4.04 11.43
CA PRO A 17 5.90 -3.78 11.83
C PRO A 17 6.49 -2.47 11.27
N VAL A 18 5.74 -1.71 10.44
CA VAL A 18 6.23 -0.43 9.93
C VAL A 18 6.32 0.56 11.10
N PRO A 19 7.48 1.20 11.33
CA PRO A 19 7.64 2.13 12.43
C PRO A 19 6.61 3.27 12.39
N THR A 20 6.11 3.65 13.56
CA THR A 20 5.15 4.75 13.73
C THR A 20 5.78 6.13 13.55
N PHE A 21 7.11 6.24 13.68
CA PHE A 21 7.87 7.46 13.45
C PHE A 21 8.48 7.43 12.03
N GLY A 22 8.06 8.38 11.19
CA GLY A 22 8.47 8.47 9.78
C GLY A 22 7.37 7.98 8.83
N PRO A 23 7.55 6.83 8.14
CA PRO A 23 6.57 6.34 7.18
C PRO A 23 5.16 6.25 7.78
N LYS A 24 4.17 6.75 7.04
CA LYS A 24 2.76 6.65 7.40
C LYS A 24 2.13 5.47 6.68
N VAL A 25 1.23 4.76 7.35
CA VAL A 25 0.46 3.66 6.76
C VAL A 25 -0.93 4.14 6.36
N VAL A 26 -1.45 3.67 5.23
CA VAL A 26 -2.79 4.08 4.76
C VAL A 26 -3.88 3.53 5.67
N ALA A 27 -3.72 2.30 6.17
CA ALA A 27 -4.66 1.64 7.07
C ALA A 27 -3.89 0.88 8.17
N MET A 28 -4.47 0.84 9.36
CA MET A 28 -3.92 0.20 10.55
C MET A 28 -4.57 -1.17 10.80
N LEU A 29 -3.86 -2.06 11.48
CA LEU A 29 -4.43 -3.37 11.86
C LEU A 29 -5.59 -3.23 12.86
N HIS A 30 -5.51 -2.23 13.73
CA HIS A 30 -6.50 -1.93 14.75
C HIS A 30 -7.11 -0.56 14.47
N GLU A 31 -8.42 -0.44 14.67
CA GLU A 31 -9.14 0.82 14.48
C GLU A 31 -8.60 1.88 15.44
N ASN A 32 -8.35 3.08 14.92
CA ASN A 32 -7.94 4.23 15.71
C ASN A 32 -9.08 5.25 15.72
N PRO A 33 -9.66 5.58 16.88
CA PRO A 33 -10.79 6.51 16.95
C PRO A 33 -10.44 7.94 16.49
N LEU A 34 -9.15 8.27 16.38
CA LEU A 34 -8.68 9.57 15.87
C LEU A 34 -8.61 9.62 14.34
N VAL A 35 -8.86 8.51 13.65
CA VAL A 35 -8.91 8.42 12.18
C VAL A 35 -10.34 8.11 11.74
N ALA A 36 -11.11 9.17 11.46
CA ALA A 36 -12.53 9.08 11.17
C ALA A 36 -12.88 8.17 9.97
N ASP A 37 -11.98 8.05 8.99
CA ASP A 37 -12.14 7.28 7.76
C ASP A 37 -11.42 5.91 7.78
N GLU A 38 -10.97 5.42 8.95
CA GLU A 38 -10.18 4.19 9.06
C GLU A 38 -10.89 2.96 8.46
N ARG A 39 -12.20 2.86 8.64
CA ARG A 39 -13.01 1.78 8.05
C ARG A 39 -13.01 1.84 6.52
N GLU A 40 -13.00 3.03 5.93
CA GLU A 40 -12.89 3.20 4.49
C GLU A 40 -11.50 2.83 3.99
N ARG A 41 -10.45 3.32 4.66
CA ARG A 41 -9.05 2.98 4.36
C ARG A 41 -8.79 1.47 4.37
N LEU A 42 -9.35 0.77 5.35
CA LEU A 42 -9.28 -0.69 5.44
C LEU A 42 -9.99 -1.39 4.29
N ARG A 43 -11.18 -0.92 3.90
CA ARG A 43 -11.93 -1.47 2.75
C ARG A 43 -11.17 -1.24 1.44
N ASP A 44 -10.67 -0.03 1.23
CA ASP A 44 -9.91 0.33 0.02
C ASP A 44 -8.61 -0.46 -0.07
N THR A 45 -7.90 -0.62 1.04
CA THR A 45 -6.68 -1.45 1.10
C THR A 45 -6.97 -2.90 0.72
N ARG A 46 -8.09 -3.47 1.19
CA ARG A 46 -8.51 -4.84 0.81
C ARG A 46 -8.91 -4.91 -0.67
N ALA A 47 -9.64 -3.91 -1.16
CA ALA A 47 -10.05 -3.82 -2.56
C ALA A 47 -8.83 -3.70 -3.49
N PHE A 48 -7.84 -2.87 -3.15
CA PHE A 48 -6.61 -2.69 -3.92
C PHE A 48 -5.93 -4.02 -4.28
N PHE A 49 -5.89 -4.97 -3.33
CA PHE A 49 -5.30 -6.30 -3.52
C PHE A 49 -6.26 -7.38 -4.03
N SER A 50 -7.55 -7.06 -4.25
CA SER A 50 -8.53 -7.97 -4.81
C SER A 50 -8.37 -8.10 -6.32
N SER A 51 -8.43 -9.32 -6.86
CA SER A 51 -8.40 -9.56 -8.32
C SER A 51 -9.61 -8.97 -9.07
N ARG A 52 -10.68 -8.61 -8.35
CA ARG A 52 -11.90 -8.01 -8.94
C ARG A 52 -11.82 -6.51 -9.12
N THR A 53 -10.85 -5.85 -8.47
CA THR A 53 -10.71 -4.38 -8.57
C THR A 53 -10.02 -4.04 -9.89
N ARG A 54 -10.47 -2.97 -10.55
CA ARG A 54 -9.92 -2.52 -11.83
C ARG A 54 -8.69 -1.63 -11.61
N ASP A 55 -7.80 -1.57 -12.60
CA ASP A 55 -6.61 -0.72 -12.51
C ASP A 55 -6.94 0.76 -12.32
N ALA A 56 -8.02 1.25 -12.94
CA ALA A 56 -8.49 2.63 -12.75
C ALA A 56 -8.88 2.91 -11.30
N GLU A 57 -9.55 1.97 -10.63
CA GLU A 57 -9.93 2.09 -9.21
C GLU A 57 -8.68 2.04 -8.31
N ARG A 58 -7.71 1.16 -8.62
CA ARG A 58 -6.43 1.12 -7.92
C ARG A 58 -5.69 2.44 -8.02
N LEU A 59 -5.64 3.04 -9.21
CA LEU A 59 -5.00 4.34 -9.43
C LEU A 59 -5.70 5.45 -8.64
N GLN A 60 -7.03 5.45 -8.58
CA GLN A 60 -7.79 6.39 -7.74
C GLN A 60 -7.45 6.23 -6.26
N MET A 61 -7.27 5.00 -5.76
CA MET A 61 -6.86 4.77 -4.37
C MET A 61 -5.43 5.29 -4.10
N LEU A 62 -4.49 5.04 -5.03
CA LEU A 62 -3.13 5.56 -4.91
C LEU A 62 -3.11 7.09 -4.84
N ASP A 63 -3.92 7.75 -5.67
CA ASP A 63 -4.04 9.21 -5.70
C ASP A 63 -4.74 9.77 -4.45
N ARG A 64 -5.92 9.23 -4.11
CA ARG A 64 -6.73 9.62 -2.93
C ARG A 64 -5.90 9.64 -1.66
N TYR A 65 -5.10 8.61 -1.43
CA TYR A 65 -4.28 8.48 -0.23
C TYR A 65 -2.86 9.02 -0.39
N ARG A 66 -2.53 9.62 -1.55
CA ARG A 66 -1.19 10.13 -1.89
C ARG A 66 -0.10 9.11 -1.61
N VAL A 67 -0.37 7.86 -2.00
CA VAL A 67 0.53 6.73 -1.79
C VAL A 67 1.85 7.00 -2.50
N THR A 68 2.96 6.76 -1.83
CA THR A 68 4.29 6.81 -2.44
C THR A 68 4.93 5.44 -2.52
N HIS A 69 4.48 4.50 -1.67
CA HIS A 69 5.01 3.16 -1.63
C HIS A 69 3.88 2.13 -1.47
N VAL A 70 4.04 0.98 -2.12
CA VAL A 70 3.15 -0.18 -1.93
C VAL A 70 3.98 -1.35 -1.39
N LEU A 71 3.67 -1.80 -0.17
CA LEU A 71 4.23 -3.02 0.40
C LEU A 71 3.33 -4.20 0.04
N VAL A 72 3.89 -5.20 -0.64
CA VAL A 72 3.14 -6.36 -1.12
C VAL A 72 3.73 -7.66 -0.60
N ARG A 73 2.86 -8.63 -0.29
CA ARG A 73 3.24 -10.03 -0.08
C ARG A 73 3.24 -10.80 -1.40
N ARG A 74 4.03 -11.86 -1.51
CA ARG A 74 4.17 -12.69 -2.72
C ARG A 74 2.84 -13.14 -3.36
N ASN A 75 1.84 -13.49 -2.55
CA ASN A 75 0.52 -13.91 -3.06
C ASN A 75 -0.30 -12.74 -3.63
N GLN A 76 -0.17 -11.55 -3.05
CA GLN A 76 -0.83 -10.32 -3.49
C GLN A 76 -0.14 -9.70 -4.70
N GLU A 77 1.19 -9.84 -4.79
CA GLU A 77 1.99 -9.27 -5.86
C GLU A 77 1.50 -9.69 -7.25
N ARG A 78 1.04 -10.94 -7.41
CA ARG A 78 0.47 -11.42 -8.68
C ARG A 78 -0.70 -10.57 -9.19
N VAL A 79 -1.51 -10.01 -8.28
CA VAL A 79 -2.69 -9.20 -8.61
C VAL A 79 -2.29 -7.80 -9.07
N VAL A 80 -1.34 -7.17 -8.36
CA VAL A 80 -1.04 -5.74 -8.53
C VAL A 80 0.21 -5.48 -9.37
N ARG A 81 1.06 -6.49 -9.58
CA ARG A 81 2.31 -6.36 -10.35
C ARG A 81 2.09 -5.83 -11.77
N PRO A 82 1.08 -6.25 -12.55
CA PRO A 82 0.87 -5.70 -13.89
C PRO A 82 0.70 -4.18 -13.90
N LEU A 83 0.01 -3.61 -12.90
CA LEU A 83 -0.13 -2.17 -12.74
C LEU A 83 1.18 -1.54 -12.23
N LEU A 84 1.70 -2.05 -11.11
CA LEU A 84 2.81 -1.45 -10.40
C LEU A 84 4.13 -1.49 -11.18
N SER A 85 4.37 -2.53 -11.99
CA SER A 85 5.60 -2.62 -12.80
C SER A 85 5.73 -1.53 -13.84
N ARG A 86 4.62 -0.88 -14.22
CA ARG A 86 4.59 0.25 -15.17
C ARG A 86 4.74 1.61 -14.50
N ARG A 87 4.62 1.69 -13.18
CA ARG A 87 4.45 2.93 -12.42
C ARG A 87 5.42 3.08 -11.24
N ALA A 88 6.22 2.05 -10.96
CA ALA A 88 7.01 2.00 -9.74
C ALA A 88 8.28 1.18 -9.90
N THR A 89 9.29 1.54 -9.12
CA THR A 89 10.52 0.77 -8.95
C THR A 89 10.30 -0.30 -7.88
N ARG A 90 10.58 -1.56 -8.23
CA ARG A 90 10.43 -2.70 -7.32
C ARG A 90 11.71 -2.95 -6.54
N HIS A 91 11.58 -3.06 -5.23
CA HIS A 91 12.63 -3.51 -4.31
C HIS A 91 12.22 -4.84 -3.69
N ALA A 92 13.01 -5.90 -3.89
CA ALA A 92 12.80 -7.16 -3.19
C ALA A 92 13.13 -7.00 -1.70
N LEU A 93 12.31 -7.57 -0.84
CA LEU A 93 12.54 -7.60 0.60
C LEU A 93 12.60 -9.07 1.10
N PRO A 94 13.25 -9.33 2.24
CA PRO A 94 13.22 -10.65 2.88
C PRO A 94 11.79 -11.13 3.18
N GLY A 95 11.62 -12.44 3.40
CA GLY A 95 10.33 -13.00 3.84
C GLY A 95 9.22 -13.00 2.80
N GLY A 96 9.54 -12.85 1.50
CA GLY A 96 8.56 -12.89 0.43
C GLY A 96 7.76 -11.58 0.26
N TYR A 97 8.34 -10.47 0.71
CA TYR A 97 7.79 -9.13 0.50
C TYR A 97 8.46 -8.44 -0.69
N ALA A 98 7.75 -7.48 -1.27
CA ALA A 98 8.34 -6.51 -2.17
C ALA A 98 7.79 -5.11 -1.83
N LEU A 99 8.64 -4.10 -2.00
CA LEU A 99 8.28 -2.71 -1.86
C LEU A 99 8.33 -2.06 -3.24
N TYR A 100 7.21 -1.52 -3.68
CA TYR A 100 7.13 -0.72 -4.90
C TYR A 100 7.19 0.75 -4.52
N ALA A 101 8.22 1.47 -4.98
CA ALA A 101 8.31 2.92 -4.85
C ALA A 101 7.72 3.58 -6.11
N LEU A 102 6.59 4.29 -5.96
CA LEU A 102 5.90 4.89 -7.09
C LEU A 102 6.74 6.01 -7.71
N SER A 103 6.81 6.03 -9.04
CA SER A 103 7.34 7.16 -9.78
C SER A 103 6.44 8.37 -9.56
N ARG A 104 7.02 9.53 -9.24
CA ARG A 104 6.26 10.78 -9.17
C ARG A 104 5.68 11.05 -10.56
N SER A 105 4.38 11.35 -10.61
CA SER A 105 3.71 11.86 -11.82
C SER A 105 4.03 13.33 -12.00
#